data_AF-A0A3M1UAF3-F1
#
_entry.id   AF-A0A3M1UAF3-F1
#
_cell.length_a   1.000
_cell.length_b   1.000
_cell.length_c   1.000
_cell.angle_alpha   90.00
_cell.angle_beta   90.00
_cell.angle_gamma   90.00
#
_symmetry.space_group_name_H-M   'P 1'
#
loop_
_entity.id
_entity.type
_entity.pdbx_description
1 polymer ?
#
loop_
_entity_poly.entity_id
_entity_poly.type
_entity_poly.pdbx_seq_one_letter_code
_entity_poly.pdbx_strand_id
1 'polypeptide(L)'
;IDVELVGDVLTIRGKREFSDEEKRDDYVRIERSYGSFQRSFTIGVPVKADEISATYRDGILTVVVPKADEVKPRKIEVKTN
;
A
#
# COMPACT_ATOMS: atom_id res chain seq x y z
N ILE A 1 -7.66 7.99 3.56
CA ILE A 1 -6.87 7.01 2.78
C ILE A 1 -7.25 5.66 3.34
N ASP A 2 -7.57 4.72 2.46
CA ASP A 2 -8.06 3.39 2.78
C ASP A 2 -7.02 2.37 2.30
N VAL A 3 -6.75 1.36 3.12
CA VAL A 3 -5.77 0.30 2.84
C VAL A 3 -6.44 -1.04 3.15
N GLU A 4 -6.58 -1.87 2.13
CA GLU A 4 -7.34 -3.12 2.19
C GLU A 4 -6.48 -4.27 1.63
N LEU A 5 -6.47 -5.42 2.30
CA LEU A 5 -5.88 -6.66 1.78
C LEU A 5 -7.01 -7.66 1.53
N VAL A 6 -7.17 -8.11 0.28
CA VAL A 6 -8.08 -9.19 -0.09
C VAL A 6 -7.29 -10.29 -0.77
N GLY A 7 -7.26 -11.48 -0.17
CA GLY A 7 -6.38 -12.55 -0.63
C GLY A 7 -4.91 -12.12 -0.55
N ASP A 8 -4.24 -12.02 -1.70
CA ASP A 8 -2.84 -11.58 -1.85
C ASP A 8 -2.69 -10.18 -2.48
N VAL A 9 -3.80 -9.45 -2.66
CA VAL A 9 -3.84 -8.13 -3.30
C VAL A 9 -4.03 -7.04 -2.26
N LEU A 10 -3.00 -6.22 -2.05
CA LEU A 10 -3.05 -5.02 -1.23
C LEU A 10 -3.52 -3.84 -2.09
N THR A 11 -4.65 -3.23 -1.73
CA THR A 11 -5.23 -2.08 -2.41
C THR A 11 -5.16 -0.84 -1.53
N ILE A 12 -4.69 0.27 -2.10
CA ILE A 12 -4.61 1.59 -1.47
C ILE A 12 -5.53 2.54 -2.24
N ARG A 13 -6.49 3.15 -1.55
CA ARG A 13 -7.46 4.10 -2.12
C ARG A 13 -7.44 5.41 -1.38
N GLY A 14 -7.79 6.48 -2.07
CA GLY A 14 -7.99 7.77 -1.43
C GLY A 14 -8.48 8.81 -2.40
N LYS A 15 -8.69 10.01 -1.87
CA LYS A 15 -9.05 11.19 -2.63
C LYS A 15 -8.15 12.32 -2.18
N ARG A 16 -7.53 12.99 -3.14
CA ARG A 16 -6.91 14.30 -2.92
C ARG A 16 -7.89 15.35 -3.40
N GLU A 17 -8.44 16.12 -2.47
CA GLU A 17 -9.36 17.20 -2.83
C GLU A 17 -8.59 18.42 -3.31
N PHE A 18 -9.20 19.14 -4.23
CA PHE A 18 -8.74 20.45 -4.68
C PHE A 18 -9.31 21.47 -3.69
N SER A 19 -8.45 22.11 -2.90
CA SER A 19 -8.90 22.95 -1.78
C SER A 19 -9.60 24.22 -2.28
N ASP A 20 -10.46 24.82 -1.46
CA ASP A 20 -11.11 26.09 -1.82
C ASP A 20 -10.12 27.26 -1.93
N GLU A 21 -8.97 27.19 -1.25
CA GLU A 21 -7.84 28.10 -1.51
C GLU A 21 -7.30 27.94 -2.93
N GLU A 22 -7.26 26.70 -3.44
CA GLU A 22 -6.89 26.36 -4.81
C GLU A 22 -7.98 26.70 -5.85
N LYS A 23 -9.17 27.17 -5.44
CA LYS A 23 -10.28 27.55 -6.33
C LYS A 23 -10.41 29.05 -6.61
N ARG A 24 -9.50 29.89 -6.11
CA ARG A 24 -9.46 31.31 -6.53
C ARG A 24 -9.31 31.38 -8.05
N ASP A 25 -10.12 32.18 -8.73
CA ASP A 25 -10.23 32.21 -10.21
C ASP A 25 -8.94 32.64 -10.97
N ASP A 26 -7.81 32.80 -10.29
CA ASP A 26 -6.57 33.40 -10.80
C ASP A 26 -5.44 32.38 -11.10
N TYR A 27 -5.74 31.08 -11.22
CA TYR A 27 -4.71 30.11 -11.61
C TYR A 27 -4.41 30.19 -13.11
N VAL A 28 -3.21 30.65 -13.46
CA VAL A 28 -2.68 30.55 -14.84
C VAL A 28 -2.41 29.09 -15.20
N ARG A 29 -1.98 28.26 -14.23
CA ARG A 29 -1.69 26.85 -14.45
C ARG A 29 -1.77 26.03 -13.17
N ILE A 30 -2.35 24.83 -13.28
CA ILE A 30 -2.35 23.78 -12.25
C ILE A 30 -1.61 22.56 -12.80
N GLU A 31 -0.56 22.13 -12.10
CA GLU A 31 0.27 20.97 -12.50
C GLU A 31 0.12 19.78 -11.56
N ARG A 32 -0.34 20.03 -10.33
CA ARG A 32 -0.55 18.99 -9.32
C ARG A 32 -1.83 18.23 -9.62
N SER A 33 -1.74 16.91 -9.71
CA SER A 33 -2.90 16.05 -9.86
C SER A 33 -3.75 16.03 -8.59
N TYR A 34 -5.07 16.08 -8.78
CA TYR A 34 -6.10 15.95 -7.75
C TYR A 34 -7.12 14.88 -8.17
N GLY A 35 -8.03 14.53 -7.26
CA GLY A 35 -9.08 13.55 -7.48
C GLY A 35 -8.83 12.23 -6.75
N SER A 36 -9.65 11.24 -7.09
CA SER A 36 -9.56 9.90 -6.52
C SER A 36 -8.37 9.13 -7.09
N PHE A 37 -7.71 8.36 -6.25
CA PHE A 37 -6.65 7.44 -6.66
C PHE A 37 -6.89 6.05 -6.09
N GLN A 38 -6.45 5.05 -6.86
CA GLN A 38 -6.43 3.66 -6.45
C GLN A 38 -5.19 2.98 -7.05
N ARG A 39 -4.46 2.25 -6.22
CA ARG A 39 -3.35 1.37 -6.63
C ARG A 39 -3.49 0.04 -5.94
N SER A 40 -3.20 -1.04 -6.66
CA SER A 40 -3.23 -2.40 -6.12
C SER A 40 -1.90 -3.09 -6.40
N PHE A 41 -1.43 -3.86 -5.43
CA PHE A 41 -0.16 -4.57 -5.45
C PHE A 41 -0.40 -6.03 -5.09
N THR A 42 0.08 -6.94 -5.94
CA THR A 42 0.13 -8.36 -5.60
C THR A 42 1.39 -8.61 -4.76
N ILE A 43 1.21 -9.11 -3.54
CA ILE A 43 2.33 -9.30 -2.60
C ILE A 43 3.20 -10.50 -2.98
N GLY A 44 2.61 -11.54 -3.58
CA GLY A 44 3.33 -12.68 -4.13
C GLY A 44 3.99 -13.61 -3.11
N VAL A 45 3.80 -13.37 -1.81
CA VAL A 45 4.25 -14.23 -0.71
C VAL A 45 3.20 -14.26 0.41
N PRO A 46 3.15 -15.34 1.21
CA PRO A 46 2.32 -15.36 2.42
C PRO A 46 2.75 -14.29 3.43
N VAL A 47 1.78 -13.63 4.04
CA VAL A 47 1.98 -12.52 4.99
C VAL A 47 1.16 -12.71 6.26
N LYS A 48 1.57 -12.04 7.34
CA LYS A 48 0.81 -11.98 8.60
C LYS A 48 -0.19 -10.83 8.51
N ALA A 49 -1.39 -11.10 7.99
CA ALA A 49 -2.40 -10.07 7.73
C ALA A 49 -2.75 -9.26 8.99
N ASP A 50 -2.84 -9.92 10.15
CA ASP A 50 -3.18 -9.29 11.43
C ASP A 50 -2.08 -8.35 11.97
N GLU A 51 -0.86 -8.43 11.43
CA GLU A 51 0.29 -7.59 11.82
C GLU A 51 0.59 -6.49 10.80
N ILE A 52 -0.25 -6.33 9.75
CA ILE A 52 -0.09 -5.24 8.80
C ILE A 52 -0.37 -3.91 9.50
N SER A 53 0.51 -2.95 9.30
CA SER A 53 0.35 -1.60 9.85
C SER A 53 0.60 -0.53 8.79
N ALA A 54 -0.05 0.62 8.95
CA ALA A 54 0.10 1.75 8.06
C ALA A 54 0.28 3.04 8.86
N THR A 55 1.17 3.90 8.37
CA THR A 55 1.41 5.23 8.94
C THR A 55 1.43 6.27 7.83
N TYR A 56 0.91 7.47 8.12
CA TYR A 56 0.92 8.58 7.18
C TYR A 56 1.58 9.79 7.84
N ARG A 57 2.67 10.27 7.26
CA ARG A 57 3.44 11.40 7.78
C ARG A 57 3.97 12.23 6.61
N ASP A 58 3.79 13.55 6.68
CA ASP A 58 4.34 14.52 5.73
C ASP A 58 4.06 14.18 4.25
N GLY A 59 2.84 13.69 3.96
CA GLY A 59 2.44 13.33 2.60
C GLY A 59 2.81 11.92 2.16
N ILE A 60 3.49 11.14 2.99
CA ILE A 60 3.97 9.79 2.68
C ILE A 60 3.18 8.76 3.47
N LEU A 61 2.54 7.83 2.74
CA LEU A 61 1.95 6.62 3.31
C LEU A 61 2.98 5.50 3.31
N THR A 62 3.31 5.00 4.50
CA THR A 62 4.16 3.83 4.70
C THR A 62 3.31 2.68 5.18
N VAL A 63 3.26 1.59 4.41
CA VAL A 63 2.57 0.34 4.78
C VAL A 63 3.62 -0.73 5.03
N VAL A 64 3.59 -1.32 6.24
CA VAL A 64 4.47 -2.43 6.63
C VAL A 64 3.69 -3.72 6.51
N VAL A 65 4.19 -4.64 5.68
CA VAL A 65 3.56 -5.94 5.41
C VAL A 65 4.52 -7.06 5.84
N PRO A 66 4.36 -7.62 7.06
CA PRO A 66 5.25 -8.67 7.55
C PRO A 66 5.05 -9.99 6.79
N LYS A 67 6.15 -10.62 6.36
CA LYS A 67 6.12 -11.96 5.76
C LYS A 67 5.71 -13.00 6.80
N ALA A 68 5.02 -14.05 6.37
CA ALA A 68 4.72 -15.20 7.23
C ALA A 68 6.01 -15.95 7.62
N ASP A 69 6.00 -16.58 8.79
CA ASP A 69 7.18 -17.30 9.32
C ASP A 69 7.58 -18.52 8.46
N GLU A 70 6.63 -19.08 7.72
CA GLU A 70 6.83 -20.24 6.84
C GLU A 70 7.69 -19.96 5.60
N VAL A 71 7.99 -18.68 5.33
CA VAL A 71 8.86 -18.28 4.22
C VAL A 71 10.35 -18.51 4.54
N LYS A 72 10.68 -19.06 5.73
CA LYS A 72 12.06 -19.50 6.05
C LYS A 72 12.41 -20.77 5.26
N PRO A 73 13.56 -20.80 4.57
CA PRO A 73 13.97 -21.98 3.80
C PRO A 73 14.11 -23.20 4.73
N ARG A 74 13.39 -24.30 4.41
CA ARG A 74 13.53 -25.58 5.11
C ARG A 74 14.69 -26.37 4.50
N LYS A 75 15.59 -26.86 5.34
CA LYS A 75 16.63 -27.81 4.92
C LYS A 75 16.00 -29.19 4.77
N ILE A 76 16.07 -29.78 3.58
CA ILE A 76 15.61 -31.15 3.32
C ILE A 76 16.82 -32.07 3.45
N GLU A 77 16.81 -32.97 4.42
CA GLU A 77 17.83 -34.03 4.52
C GLU A 77 17.54 -35.14 3.49
N VAL A 78 18.56 -35.47 2.69
CA VAL A 78 18.50 -36.60 1.77
C VAL A 78 18.87 -37.87 2.53
N LYS A 79 17.96 -38.84 2.61
CA LYS A 79 18.24 -40.18 3.16
C LYS A 79 18.68 -41.12 2.03
N THR A 80 19.80 -41.80 2.21
CA THR A 80 20.22 -42.94 1.39
C THR A 80 19.76 -44.24 2.02
N ASN A 81 19.22 -45.15 1.19
CA ASN A 81 18.90 -46.53 1.55
C ASN A 81 20.17 -47.38 1.65
#